data_AF-A0A2V7JNY8-F1
#
_entry.id   AF-A0A2V7JNY8-F1
#
_cell.length_a   1.000
_cell.length_b   1.000
_cell.length_c   1.000
_cell.angle_alpha   90.00
_cell.angle_beta   90.00
_cell.angle_gamma   90.00
#
_symmetry.space_group_name_H-M   'P 1'
#
loop_
_entity.id
_entity.type
_entity.pdbx_description
1 polymer ?
#
loop_
_entity_poly.entity_id
_entity_poly.type
_entity_poly.pdbx_seq_one_letter_code
_entity_poly.pdbx_strand_id
1 'polypeptide(L)'
;MNGERPLNPLVRWTFYVLVFSIPFEFPDRSFPIEIPTITASLFLFATLLDPRACYAKKPAALLCFVTYLYLYWVSAAINGRDHLATSLITPDYWNQVFKQFLIILQVVLMLWAGYNLMRSQALARATMAVFALACVARATLPILGIAYRLRSKREQ
;
A
#
# COMPACT_ATOMS: atom_id res chain seq x y z
N MET A 1 30.90 -8.27 19.40
CA MET A 1 29.84 -9.04 18.72
C MET A 1 28.53 -8.31 18.96
N ASN A 2 28.10 -7.46 18.01
CA ASN A 2 26.88 -6.67 18.19
C ASN A 2 25.66 -7.58 18.14
N GLY A 3 24.88 -7.61 19.22
CA GLY A 3 23.60 -8.31 19.30
C GLY A 3 22.55 -7.62 18.43
N GLU A 4 22.62 -7.81 17.12
CA GLU A 4 21.53 -7.48 16.22
C GLU A 4 20.33 -8.35 16.61
N ARG A 5 19.30 -7.74 17.19
CA ARG A 5 18.07 -8.46 17.47
C ARG A 5 17.51 -8.95 16.13
N PRO A 6 17.26 -10.25 15.97
CA PRO A 6 16.66 -10.76 14.75
C PRO A 6 15.29 -10.10 14.57
N LEU A 7 15.04 -9.58 13.36
CA LEU A 7 13.74 -9.00 13.00
C LEU A 7 12.63 -10.04 13.25
N ASN A 8 11.54 -9.63 13.88
CA ASN A 8 10.40 -10.50 14.11
C ASN A 8 9.94 -11.12 12.77
N PRO A 9 9.84 -12.46 12.68
CA PRO A 9 9.43 -13.16 11.47
C PRO A 9 8.10 -12.65 10.90
N LEU A 10 7.16 -12.23 11.76
CA LEU A 10 5.86 -11.75 11.32
C LEU A 10 5.96 -10.44 10.53
N VAL A 11 6.84 -9.53 10.95
CA VAL A 11 7.11 -8.27 10.22
C VAL A 11 7.67 -8.57 8.84
N ARG A 12 8.61 -9.53 8.78
CA ARG A 12 9.24 -9.95 7.52
C ARG A 12 8.23 -10.60 6.56
N TRP A 13 7.40 -11.52 7.04
CA TRP A 13 6.41 -12.20 6.22
C TRP A 13 5.32 -11.26 5.72
N THR A 14 4.78 -10.41 6.59
CA THR A 14 3.75 -9.44 6.19
C THR A 14 4.29 -8.40 5.20
N PHE A 15 5.57 -8.02 5.32
CA PHE A 15 6.23 -7.19 4.32
C PHE A 15 6.34 -7.88 2.95
N TYR A 16 6.67 -9.18 2.91
CA TYR A 16 6.71 -9.93 1.64
C TYR A 16 5.32 -10.11 1.03
N VAL A 17 4.30 -10.39 1.84
CA VAL A 17 2.91 -10.49 1.38
C VAL A 17 2.44 -9.16 0.78
N LEU A 18 2.78 -8.04 1.43
CA LEU A 18 2.51 -6.71 0.91
C LEU A 18 3.23 -6.45 -0.42
N VAL A 19 4.53 -6.72 -0.51
CA VAL A 19 5.27 -6.52 -1.76
C VAL A 19 4.74 -7.40 -2.89
N PHE A 20 4.32 -8.62 -2.56
CA PHE A 20 3.71 -9.54 -3.51
C PHE A 20 2.33 -9.06 -3.98
N SER A 21 1.57 -8.31 -3.18
CA SER A 21 0.24 -7.85 -3.57
C SER A 21 0.26 -6.67 -4.55
N ILE A 22 1.34 -5.87 -4.57
CA ILE A 22 1.47 -4.65 -5.39
C ILE A 22 1.15 -4.90 -6.88
N PRO A 23 1.70 -5.92 -7.57
CA PRO A 23 1.41 -6.13 -8.99
C PRO A 23 -0.04 -6.52 -9.31
N PHE A 24 -0.81 -6.96 -8.32
CA PHE A 24 -2.19 -7.41 -8.46
C PHE A 24 -3.23 -6.31 -8.19
N GLU A 25 -2.79 -5.05 -8.09
CA GLU A 25 -3.67 -3.88 -8.07
C GLU A 25 -4.26 -3.68 -9.49
N PHE A 26 -5.60 -3.70 -9.62
CA PHE A 26 -6.29 -3.61 -10.91
C PHE A 26 -7.10 -2.30 -10.99
N PRO A 27 -6.98 -1.52 -12.09
CA PRO A 27 -7.57 -0.18 -12.21
C PRO A 27 -9.11 -0.16 -12.32
N ASP A 28 -9.74 -1.21 -12.85
CA ASP A 28 -11.20 -1.28 -13.04
C ASP A 28 -11.79 -2.40 -12.19
N ARG A 29 -12.22 -2.16 -10.93
CA ARG A 29 -12.88 -3.23 -10.16
C ARG A 29 -14.01 -2.82 -9.21
N SER A 30 -14.94 -3.77 -9.15
CA SER A 30 -16.23 -3.84 -8.44
C SER A 30 -16.14 -4.10 -6.93
N PHE A 31 -14.94 -4.15 -6.33
CA PHE A 31 -14.74 -4.44 -4.90
C PHE A 31 -14.33 -3.18 -4.15
N PRO A 32 -14.97 -2.84 -3.01
CA PRO A 32 -14.76 -1.55 -2.33
C PRO A 32 -13.44 -1.43 -1.55
N ILE A 33 -12.64 -2.50 -1.43
CA ILE A 33 -11.38 -2.55 -0.68
C ILE A 33 -10.29 -3.18 -1.56
N GLU A 34 -9.15 -2.49 -1.69
CA GLU A 34 -8.02 -2.95 -2.48
C GLU A 34 -7.19 -3.98 -1.70
N ILE A 35 -6.72 -5.03 -2.40
CA ILE A 35 -5.84 -6.06 -1.82
C ILE A 35 -4.56 -5.41 -1.22
N PRO A 36 -3.91 -4.45 -1.90
CA PRO A 36 -2.84 -3.65 -1.32
C PRO A 36 -3.22 -3.00 0.01
N THR A 37 -4.39 -2.37 0.14
CA THR A 37 -4.86 -1.77 1.39
C THR A 37 -4.93 -2.79 2.53
N ILE A 38 -5.46 -3.99 2.28
CA ILE A 38 -5.56 -5.04 3.32
C ILE A 38 -4.18 -5.50 3.75
N THR A 39 -3.32 -5.82 2.77
CA THR A 39 -1.96 -6.31 3.04
C THR A 39 -1.07 -5.24 3.68
N ALA A 40 -1.27 -3.97 3.34
CA ALA A 40 -0.59 -2.84 3.95
C ALA A 40 -1.06 -2.63 5.38
N SER A 41 -2.36 -2.75 5.66
CA SER A 41 -2.89 -2.68 7.03
C SER A 41 -2.30 -3.79 7.89
N LEU A 42 -2.28 -5.02 7.38
CA LEU A 42 -1.70 -6.17 8.06
C LEU A 42 -0.21 -5.96 8.36
N PHE A 43 0.55 -5.45 7.39
CA PHE A 43 1.96 -5.10 7.58
C PHE A 43 2.15 -4.00 8.62
N LEU A 44 1.36 -2.92 8.58
CA LEU A 44 1.43 -1.84 9.57
C LEU A 44 1.12 -2.35 10.98
N PHE A 45 0.13 -3.23 11.15
CA PHE A 45 -0.11 -3.89 12.44
C PHE A 45 1.10 -4.72 12.88
N ALA A 46 1.73 -5.47 11.97
CA ALA A 46 2.94 -6.21 12.29
C ALA A 46 4.11 -5.28 12.68
N THR A 47 4.24 -4.09 12.09
CA THR A 47 5.31 -3.13 12.45
C THR A 47 5.28 -2.72 13.93
N LEU A 48 4.14 -2.85 14.63
CA LEU A 48 4.02 -2.62 16.06
C LEU A 48 4.82 -3.62 16.92
N LEU A 49 5.18 -4.78 16.36
CA LEU A 49 5.98 -5.79 17.05
C LEU A 49 7.47 -5.41 17.09
N ASP A 50 7.96 -4.69 16.07
CA ASP A 50 9.34 -4.16 16.01
C ASP A 50 9.36 -2.72 15.49
N PRO A 51 8.81 -1.75 16.24
CA PRO A 51 8.70 -0.37 15.78
C PRO A 51 10.08 0.29 15.63
N ARG A 52 11.07 -0.15 16.42
CA ARG A 52 12.45 0.31 16.29
C ARG A 52 13.08 -0.11 14.96
N ALA A 53 12.80 -1.32 14.47
CA ALA A 53 13.32 -1.76 13.18
C ALA A 53 12.60 -1.05 12.02
N CYS A 54 11.32 -0.72 12.17
CA CYS A 54 10.51 -0.12 11.11
C CYS A 54 10.62 1.42 11.04
N TYR A 55 10.80 2.12 12.16
CA TYR A 55 10.68 3.59 12.20
C TYR A 55 11.91 4.31 12.80
N ALA A 56 13.04 3.62 12.99
CA ALA A 56 14.23 4.23 13.62
C ALA A 56 14.79 5.44 12.86
N LYS A 57 14.94 5.35 11.54
CA LYS A 57 15.44 6.46 10.71
C LYS A 57 14.30 7.14 9.99
N LYS A 58 14.31 8.47 10.02
CA LYS A 58 13.40 9.33 9.26
C LYS A 58 14.07 9.70 7.93
N PRO A 59 13.58 9.22 6.76
CA PRO A 59 14.10 9.67 5.49
C PRO A 59 13.70 11.14 5.24
N ALA A 60 14.56 11.90 4.56
CA ALA A 60 14.27 13.30 4.21
C ALA A 60 13.00 13.43 3.35
N ALA A 61 12.69 12.41 2.54
CA ALA A 61 11.46 12.32 1.76
C ALA A 61 10.18 12.39 2.61
N LEU A 62 10.22 12.04 3.90
CA LEU A 62 9.07 12.24 4.80
C LEU A 62 8.66 13.70 4.89
N LEU A 63 9.60 14.64 4.76
CA LEU A 63 9.27 16.05 4.78
C LEU A 63 8.33 16.39 3.61
N CYS A 64 8.63 15.89 2.41
CA CYS A 64 7.76 16.06 1.24
C CYS A 64 6.37 15.45 1.48
N PHE A 65 6.29 14.27 2.09
CA PHE A 65 5.00 13.64 2.41
C PHE A 65 4.23 14.42 3.48
N VAL A 66 4.89 14.96 4.50
CA VAL A 66 4.24 15.82 5.52
C VAL A 66 3.72 17.10 4.88
N THR A 67 4.50 17.74 4.01
CA THR A 67 4.06 18.91 3.24
C THR A 67 2.86 18.57 2.36
N TYR A 68 2.88 17.41 1.69
CA TYR A 68 1.75 16.93 0.90
C TYR A 68 0.48 16.73 1.74
N LEU A 69 0.58 16.06 2.89
CA LEU A 69 -0.55 15.86 3.81
C LEU A 69 -1.08 17.17 4.37
N TYR A 70 -0.21 18.15 4.64
CA TYR A 70 -0.62 19.48 5.06
C TYR A 70 -1.41 20.20 3.96
N LEU A 71 -0.88 20.24 2.73
CA LEU A 71 -1.55 20.86 1.59
C LEU A 71 -2.86 20.15 1.24
N TYR A 72 -2.94 18.84 1.43
CA TYR A 72 -4.17 18.07 1.29
C TYR A 72 -5.27 18.58 2.23
N TRP A 73 -4.96 18.76 3.53
CA TRP A 73 -5.92 19.29 4.50
C TRP A 73 -6.28 20.76 4.24
N VAL A 74 -5.32 21.59 3.81
CA VAL A 74 -5.59 22.97 3.40
C VAL A 74 -6.57 23.00 2.23
N SER A 75 -6.34 22.17 1.21
CA SER A 75 -7.25 22.01 0.07
C SER A 75 -8.64 21.54 0.52
N ALA A 76 -8.71 20.51 1.37
CA ALA A 76 -9.98 20.01 1.88
C ALA A 76 -10.76 21.07 2.67
N ALA A 77 -10.06 21.88 3.47
CA ALA A 77 -10.65 22.97 4.25
C ALA A 77 -11.13 24.13 3.38
N ILE A 78 -10.44 24.47 2.30
CA ILE A 78 -10.87 25.52 1.36
C ILE A 78 -12.12 25.06 0.59
N ASN A 79 -12.11 23.85 0.04
CA ASN A 79 -13.25 23.29 -0.71
C ASN A 79 -14.44 22.94 0.21
N GLY A 80 -14.19 22.70 1.50
CA GLY A 80 -15.23 22.42 2.48
C GLY A 80 -16.01 23.64 3.00
N ARG A 81 -15.59 24.88 2.70
CA ARG A 81 -16.24 26.10 3.22
C ARG A 81 -17.66 26.29 2.71
N ASP A 82 -17.92 25.89 1.46
CA ASP A 82 -19.22 26.03 0.83
C ASP A 82 -20.09 24.81 1.11
N HIS A 83 -20.44 24.61 2.38
CA HIS A 83 -21.21 23.45 2.85
C HIS A 83 -22.50 23.17 2.03
N LEU A 84 -23.16 24.22 1.53
CA LEU A 84 -24.35 24.11 0.70
C LEU A 84 -24.04 23.52 -0.70
N ALA A 85 -23.00 24.04 -1.38
CA ALA A 85 -22.61 23.53 -2.69
C ALA A 85 -22.01 22.12 -2.60
N THR A 86 -21.20 21.88 -1.58
CA THR A 86 -20.51 20.60 -1.38
C THR A 86 -21.48 19.48 -0.99
N SER A 87 -22.50 19.75 -0.17
CA SER A 87 -23.52 18.75 0.21
C SER A 87 -24.44 18.36 -0.96
N LEU A 88 -24.74 19.32 -1.85
CA LEU A 88 -25.56 19.08 -3.04
C LEU A 88 -24.84 18.23 -4.10
N ILE A 89 -23.53 18.39 -4.25
CA ILE A 89 -22.73 17.74 -5.30
C ILE A 89 -22.15 16.41 -4.81
N THR A 90 -21.69 16.35 -3.57
CA THR A 90 -20.99 15.19 -3.01
C THR A 90 -21.56 14.86 -1.62
N PRO A 91 -22.62 14.04 -1.55
CA PRO A 91 -23.05 13.48 -0.27
C PRO A 91 -21.85 12.76 0.37
N ASP A 92 -21.62 13.03 1.65
CA ASP A 92 -20.51 12.50 2.45
C ASP A 92 -19.09 12.97 2.05
N TYR A 93 -18.94 14.19 1.53
CA TYR A 93 -17.64 14.80 1.21
C TYR A 93 -16.57 14.58 2.29
N TRP A 94 -16.87 14.87 3.56
CA TRP A 94 -15.91 14.71 4.65
C TRP A 94 -15.50 13.24 4.86
N ASN A 95 -16.42 12.29 4.69
CA ASN A 95 -16.10 10.87 4.80
C ASN A 95 -15.13 10.43 3.68
N GLN A 96 -15.33 10.94 2.47
CA GLN A 96 -14.42 10.69 1.34
C GLN A 96 -13.04 11.31 1.59
N VAL A 97 -12.99 12.55 2.08
CA VAL A 97 -11.74 13.23 2.45
C VAL A 97 -10.97 12.45 3.53
N PHE A 98 -11.66 11.96 4.56
CA PHE A 98 -11.05 11.16 5.62
C PHE A 98 -10.57 9.81 5.10
N LYS A 99 -11.38 9.09 4.31
CA LYS A 99 -11.00 7.80 3.73
C LYS A 99 -9.74 7.94 2.85
N GLN A 100 -9.70 8.96 2.00
CA GLN A 100 -8.55 9.24 1.15
C GLN A 100 -7.31 9.62 1.97
N PHE A 101 -7.46 10.43 3.01
CA PHE A 101 -6.38 10.74 3.94
C PHE A 101 -5.80 9.48 4.59
N LEU A 102 -6.66 8.57 5.06
CA LEU A 102 -6.21 7.32 5.70
C LEU A 102 -5.42 6.44 4.72
N ILE A 103 -5.85 6.32 3.46
CA ILE A 103 -5.14 5.57 2.43
C ILE A 103 -3.75 6.19 2.17
N ILE A 104 -3.68 7.52 2.00
CA ILE A 104 -2.40 8.21 1.78
C ILE A 104 -1.49 8.03 3.00
N LEU A 105 -2.02 8.22 4.20
CA LEU A 105 -1.27 8.05 5.44
C LEU A 105 -0.73 6.63 5.58
N GLN A 106 -1.56 5.63 5.26
CA GLN A 106 -1.17 4.22 5.24
C GLN A 106 0.01 3.96 4.30
N VAL A 107 -0.02 4.52 3.09
CA VAL A 107 1.08 4.42 2.12
C VAL A 107 2.34 5.11 2.64
N VAL A 108 2.24 6.30 3.25
CA VAL A 108 3.38 7.02 3.83
C VAL A 108 4.05 6.20 4.93
N LEU A 109 3.26 5.61 5.84
CA LEU A 109 3.77 4.75 6.91
C LEU A 109 4.41 3.47 6.34
N MET A 110 3.80 2.86 5.34
CA MET A 110 4.36 1.71 4.62
C MET A 110 5.72 2.05 3.99
N LEU A 111 5.83 3.17 3.29
CA LEU A 111 7.08 3.61 2.65
C LEU A 111 8.16 3.90 3.68
N TRP A 112 7.80 4.51 4.81
CA TRP A 112 8.73 4.76 5.90
C TRP A 112 9.24 3.45 6.52
N ALA A 113 8.35 2.51 6.80
CA ALA A 113 8.71 1.18 7.30
C ALA A 113 9.59 0.41 6.29
N GLY A 114 9.19 0.41 5.02
CA GLY A 114 9.93 -0.20 3.92
C GLY A 114 11.34 0.37 3.77
N TYR A 115 11.51 1.69 3.84
CA TYR A 115 12.82 2.35 3.78
C TYR A 115 13.78 1.86 4.86
N ASN A 116 13.29 1.65 6.09
CA ASN A 116 14.12 1.14 7.17
C ASN A 116 14.44 -0.35 7.00
N LEU A 117 13.44 -1.17 6.63
CA LEU A 117 13.61 -2.62 6.44
C LEU A 117 14.55 -2.95 5.26
N MET A 118 14.42 -2.23 4.15
CA MET A 118 15.26 -2.42 2.95
C MET A 118 16.70 -1.91 3.14
N ARG A 119 17.03 -1.29 4.27
CA ARG A 119 18.41 -0.93 4.60
C ARG A 119 19.28 -2.16 4.86
N SER A 120 18.68 -3.28 5.27
CA SER A 120 19.36 -4.57 5.32
C SER A 120 19.46 -5.16 3.91
N GLN A 121 20.69 -5.39 3.43
CA GLN A 121 20.92 -5.98 2.10
C GLN A 121 20.28 -7.37 1.94
N ALA A 122 20.14 -8.14 3.03
CA ALA A 122 19.49 -9.44 2.99
C ALA A 122 17.98 -9.29 2.72
N LEU A 123 17.32 -8.36 3.42
CA LEU A 123 15.90 -8.08 3.19
C LEU A 123 15.67 -7.47 1.81
N ALA A 124 16.47 -6.50 1.39
CA ALA A 124 16.33 -5.85 0.09
C ALA A 124 16.39 -6.85 -1.07
N ARG A 125 17.37 -7.76 -1.06
CA ARG A 125 17.50 -8.82 -2.08
C ARG A 125 16.31 -9.77 -2.09
N ALA A 126 15.87 -10.22 -0.91
CA ALA A 126 14.70 -11.08 -0.80
C ALA A 126 13.43 -10.37 -1.29
N THR A 127 13.25 -9.10 -0.96
CA THR A 127 12.12 -8.28 -1.40
C THR A 127 12.11 -8.11 -2.92
N MET A 128 13.26 -7.87 -3.54
CA MET A 128 13.37 -7.82 -5.01
C MET A 128 12.98 -9.16 -5.65
N ALA A 129 13.41 -10.29 -5.08
CA ALA A 129 13.03 -11.61 -5.57
C ALA A 129 11.53 -11.88 -5.43
N VAL A 130 10.92 -11.51 -4.29
CA VAL A 130 9.46 -11.61 -4.06
C VAL A 130 8.69 -10.76 -5.07
N PHE A 131 9.14 -9.52 -5.31
CA PHE A 131 8.52 -8.64 -6.28
C PHE A 131 8.64 -9.18 -7.71
N ALA A 132 9.81 -9.67 -8.11
CA ALA A 132 10.01 -10.30 -9.41
C ALA A 132 9.10 -11.52 -9.59
N LEU A 133 8.99 -12.36 -8.56
CA LEU A 133 8.09 -13.51 -8.56
C LEU A 133 6.62 -13.08 -8.66
N ALA A 134 6.21 -12.02 -7.97
CA ALA A 134 4.87 -11.45 -8.08
C ALA A 134 4.57 -10.95 -9.50
N CYS A 135 5.53 -10.27 -10.13
CA CYS A 135 5.42 -9.83 -11.52
C CYS A 135 5.28 -11.00 -12.50
N VAL A 136 6.10 -12.05 -12.34
CA VAL A 136 6.00 -13.27 -13.15
C VAL A 136 4.64 -13.94 -12.95
N ALA A 137 4.20 -14.12 -11.71
CA ALA A 137 2.89 -14.69 -11.39
C ALA A 137 1.74 -13.86 -11.99
N ARG A 138 1.82 -12.54 -11.90
CA ARG A 138 0.83 -11.66 -12.51
C ARG A 138 0.87 -11.75 -14.04
N ALA A 139 2.03 -11.84 -14.66
CA ALA A 139 2.17 -11.96 -16.11
C ALA A 139 1.66 -13.30 -16.66
N THR A 140 1.71 -14.38 -15.87
CA THR A 140 1.15 -15.68 -16.27
C THR A 140 -0.37 -15.75 -16.14
N LEU A 141 -1.00 -14.96 -15.27
CA LEU A 141 -2.46 -14.94 -15.11
C LEU A 141 -3.22 -14.66 -16.43
N PRO A 142 -2.88 -13.64 -17.24
CA PRO A 142 -3.47 -13.47 -18.57
C PRO A 142 -3.25 -14.69 -19.48
N ILE A 143 -2.06 -15.28 -19.50
CA ILE A 143 -1.73 -16.45 -20.35
C ILE A 143 -2.66 -17.63 -20.02
N LEU A 144 -2.87 -17.89 -18.72
CA LEU A 144 -3.78 -18.94 -18.25
C LEU A 144 -5.26 -18.57 -18.47
N GLY A 145 -5.61 -17.28 -18.41
CA GLY A 145 -6.97 -16.76 -18.59
C GLY A 145 -7.43 -16.58 -20.04
N ILE A 146 -6.51 -16.52 -21.02
CA ILE A 146 -6.84 -16.53 -22.46
C ILE A 146 -7.36 -17.92 -22.88
N ALA A 147 -7.03 -18.99 -22.14
CA ALA A 147 -7.57 -20.33 -22.39
C ALA A 147 -9.06 -20.46 -22.03
N TYR A 148 -9.55 -19.72 -21.02
CA TYR A 148 -10.98 -19.75 -20.64
C TYR A 148 -11.87 -19.03 -21.65
N ARG A 149 -11.38 -17.96 -22.27
CA ARG A 149 -12.17 -17.14 -23.19
C ARG A 149 -12.39 -17.79 -24.57
N LEU A 150 -11.60 -18.82 -24.91
CA LEU A 150 -11.72 -19.57 -26.18
C LEU A 150 -12.64 -20.79 -26.10
N ARG A 151 -13.06 -21.23 -24.91
CA ARG A 151 -14.04 -22.34 -24.75
C ARG A 151 -15.48 -21.83 -24.68
N SER A 152 -15.72 -20.68 -24.05
CA SER A 152 -17.07 -20.09 -23.95
C SER A 152 -17.60 -19.54 -25.29
N LYS A 153 -16.74 -19.21 -26.26
CA LYS A 153 -17.15 -18.73 -27.58
C LYS A 153 -17.40 -19.84 -28.61
N ARG A 154 -17.25 -21.10 -28.21
CA ARG A 154 -17.38 -22.28 -29.10
C ARG A 154 -18.66 -23.10 -28.86
N GLU A 155 -19.49 -22.67 -27.92
CA GLU A 155 -20.83 -23.24 -27.62
C GLU A 155 -21.98 -22.30 -28.02
N GLN A 156 -21.66 -21.21 -28.74
CA GLN A 156 -22.58 -20.50 -29.63
C GLN A 156 -22.41 -21.05 -31.05
#